data_AF-A0A7V2XBA0-F1
#
_entry.id   AF-A0A7V2XBA0-F1
#
_cell.length_a   1.000
_cell.length_b   1.000
_cell.length_c   1.000
_cell.angle_alpha   90.00
_cell.angle_beta   90.00
_cell.angle_gamma   90.00
#
_symmetry.space_group_name_H-M   'P 1'
#
loop_
_entity.id
_entity.type
_entity.pdbx_description
1 polymer ?
#
loop_
_entity_poly.entity_id
_entity_poly.type
_entity_poly.pdbx_seq_one_letter_code
_entity_poly.pdbx_strand_id
1 'polypeptide(L)' 'KAELARKAGLSVLTIDRIEKGKRCRLETKRKIILALGLQLNERGKIFTEDRT' A
#
# COMPACT_ATOMS: atom_id res chain seq x y z
N LYS A 1 -3.15 10.32 -4.63
CA LYS A 1 -3.45 9.84 -3.25
C LYS A 1 -4.93 9.43 -3.08
N ALA A 2 -5.91 10.30 -3.34
CA ALA A 2 -7.33 10.01 -3.12
C ALA A 2 -7.90 8.87 -3.99
N GLU A 3 -7.50 8.83 -5.27
CA GLU A 3 -8.00 7.82 -6.21
C GLU A 3 -7.53 6.40 -5.86
N LEU A 4 -6.27 6.27 -5.43
CA LEU A 4 -5.70 5.02 -4.93
C LEU A 4 -6.37 4.57 -3.62
N ALA A 5 -6.58 5.50 -2.69
CA ALA A 5 -7.32 5.25 -1.45
C ALA A 5 -8.72 4.69 -1.73
N ARG A 6 -9.45 5.30 -2.68
CA ARG A 6 -10.78 4.84 -3.09
C ARG A 6 -10.74 3.43 -3.70
N LYS A 7 -9.79 3.15 -4.60
CA LYS A 7 -9.62 1.82 -5.22
C LYS A 7 -9.21 0.75 -4.20
N ALA A 8 -8.37 1.10 -3.23
CA ALA A 8 -7.90 0.18 -2.19
C ALA A 8 -8.89 0.02 -1.01
N GLY A 9 -9.96 0.82 -0.95
CA GLY A 9 -10.87 0.85 0.19
C GLY A 9 -10.17 1.29 1.48
N LEU A 10 -9.26 2.27 1.37
CA LEU A 10 -8.48 2.82 2.49
C LEU A 10 -8.72 4.32 2.60
N SER A 11 -8.60 4.85 3.82
CA SER A 11 -8.59 6.30 4.02
C SER A 11 -7.34 6.94 3.42
N VAL A 12 -7.48 8.15 2.89
CA VAL A 12 -6.36 8.94 2.35
C VAL A 12 -5.23 9.10 3.38
N LEU A 13 -5.58 9.24 4.66
CA LEU A 13 -4.64 9.31 5.78
C LEU A 13 -3.78 8.03 5.90
N THR A 14 -4.36 6.86 5.63
CA THR A 14 -3.65 5.57 5.67
C THR A 14 -2.65 5.49 4.53
N ILE A 15 -3.03 5.91 3.32
CA ILE A 15 -2.11 5.99 2.18
C ILE A 15 -0.98 6.99 2.46
N ASP A 16 -1.29 8.15 3.02
CA ASP A 16 -0.27 9.18 3.35
C ASP A 16 0.76 8.67 4.38
N ARG A 17 0.32 7.90 5.38
CA ARG A 17 1.23 7.24 6.33
C ARG A 17 2.15 6.23 5.65
N ILE A 18 1.65 5.51 4.67
CA ILE A 18 2.39 4.48 3.93
C ILE A 18 3.42 5.12 3.00
N GLU A 19 3.05 6.21 2.32
CA GLU A 19 3.99 7.03 1.54
C GLU A 19 5.11 7.62 2.43
N LYS A 20 4.81 7.89 3.70
CA LYS A 20 5.79 8.30 4.72
C LYS A 20 6.61 7.14 5.31
N GLY A 21 6.47 5.93 4.78
CA GLY A 21 7.23 4.75 5.21
C GLY A 21 6.79 4.17 6.57
N LYS A 22 5.54 4.39 7.00
CA LYS A 22 5.04 3.77 8.23
C LYS A 22 4.63 2.31 8.00
N ARG A 23 4.88 1.48 9.02
CA ARG A 23 4.37 0.11 9.11
C ARG A 23 2.86 0.07 8.94
N CYS A 24 2.41 -0.82 8.07
CA CYS A 24 1.01 -1.08 7.80
C CYS A 24 0.73 -2.58 7.79
N ARG A 25 -0.51 -2.96 8.06
CA ARG A 25 -0.94 -4.37 8.11
C ARG A 25 -0.77 -5.03 6.75
N LEU A 26 -0.51 -6.33 6.77
CA LEU A 26 -0.34 -7.14 5.55
C LEU A 26 -1.60 -7.09 4.66
N GLU A 27 -2.78 -7.05 5.27
CA GLU A 27 -4.05 -6.82 4.57
C GLU A 27 -4.11 -5.48 3.84
N THR A 28 -3.62 -4.41 4.46
CA THR A 28 -3.54 -3.07 3.86
C THR A 28 -2.58 -3.09 2.67
N LYS A 29 -1.44 -3.76 2.81
CA LYS A 29 -0.48 -3.96 1.71
C LYS A 29 -1.13 -4.70 0.54
N ARG A 30 -1.87 -5.79 0.80
CA ARG A 30 -2.62 -6.54 -0.24
C ARG A 30 -3.64 -5.66 -0.97
N LYS A 31 -4.44 -4.88 -0.23
CA LYS A 31 -5.45 -3.97 -0.81
C LYS A 31 -4.82 -2.92 -1.74
N ILE A 32 -3.67 -2.35 -1.35
CA ILE A 32 -2.95 -1.36 -2.16
C ILE A 32 -2.37 -2.00 -3.42
N ILE A 33 -1.75 -3.18 -3.30
CA ILE A 33 -1.18 -3.91 -4.44
C ILE A 33 -2.26 -4.23 -5.48
N LEU A 34 -3.41 -4.74 -5.03
CA LEU A 34 -4.55 -5.04 -5.89
C LEU A 34 -5.12 -3.77 -6.53
N ALA A 35 -5.20 -2.67 -5.78
CA ALA A 35 -5.65 -1.38 -6.31
C ALA A 35 -4.71 -0.76 -7.35
N LEU A 36 -3.42 -1.13 -7.30
CA LEU A 36 -2.41 -0.77 -8.30
C LEU A 36 -2.37 -1.74 -9.49
N GLY A 37 -3.15 -2.83 -9.46
CA GLY A 37 -3.12 -3.86 -10.51
C GLY A 37 -1.86 -4.70 -10.51
N LEU A 38 -1.12 -4.73 -9.38
CA LEU A 38 0.13 -5.46 -9.23
C LEU A 38 -0.11 -6.83 -8.59
N GLN A 39 0.88 -7.72 -8.71
CA GLN A 39 0.82 -9.01 -8.03
C GLN A 39 1.32 -8.93 -6.59
N LEU A 40 0.82 -9.82 -5.73
CA LEU A 40 1.23 -9.89 -4.31
C LEU A 40 2.74 -10.07 -4.13
N ASN A 41 3.40 -10.71 -5.10
CA ASN A 41 4.85 -10.91 -5.12
C ASN A 41 5.62 -9.60 -5.37
N GLU A 42 4.96 -8.58 -5.94
CA GLU A 42 5.56 -7.27 -6.19
C GLU A 42 5.48 -6.33 -4.99
N ARG A 43 4.97 -6.79 -3.85
CA ARG A 43 4.93 -6.02 -2.58
C ARG A 43 6.29 -5.38 -2.24
N GLY A 44 7.40 -6.06 -2.51
CA GLY A 44 8.75 -5.55 -2.23
C GLY A 44 9.17 -4.40 -3.14
N LYS A 45 8.48 -4.16 -4.27
CA LYS A 45 8.72 -3.00 -5.13
C LYS A 45 8.07 -1.73 -4.59
N ILE A 46 6.92 -1.86 -3.92
CA ILE A 46 6.14 -0.71 -3.40
C ILE A 46 6.45 -0.43 -1.93
N PHE A 47 6.66 -1.48 -1.14
CA PHE A 47 6.95 -1.36 0.29
C PHE A 47 8.45 -1.61 0.52
N THR A 48 9.23 -0.53 0.63
CA THR A 48 10.70 -0.57 0.89
C THR A 48 11.07 -1.12 2.26
N GLU A 49 10.10 -1.28 3.15
CA GLU A 49 10.24 -1.80 4.52
C GLU A 49 10.72 -3.26 4.60
N ASP A 50 10.70 -3.99 3.47
CA ASP A 50 11.16 -5.38 3.34
C ASP A 50 12.67 -5.47 2.99
N ARG A 51 13.40 -4.34 2.86
CA ARG A 51 14.85 -4.31 2.53
C ARG A 51 15.79 -4.23 3.75
N THR A 52 15.40 -4.80 4.89
CA THR A 52 16.26 -4.91 6.08
C THR A 52 16.24 -6.31 6.62
#